data_AF-A0A3N0FZB3-F1
#
_entry.id   AF-A0A3N0FZB3-F1
#
_cell.length_a   1.000
_cell.length_b   1.000
_cell.length_c   1.000
_cell.angle_alpha   90.00
_cell.angle_beta   90.00
_cell.angle_gamma   90.00
#
_symmetry.space_group_name_H-M   'P 1'
#
loop_
_entity.id
_entity.type
_entity.pdbx_description
1 polymer ?
#
loop_
_entity_poly.entity_id
_entity_poly.type
_entity_poly.pdbx_seq_one_letter_code
_entity_poly.pdbx_strand_id
1 'polypeptide(L)'
;MSKAEIDAHLAKFDDGAVRFASMDDVKKYGTLGPDNGFVMPKSEFDKLIKESSGNLRVVEQKLGLESGYLGNSSTGVFYIQKQDLKNLKIPSGNEPGANQFWLPGGKTSGGISEAVMDFSHKPNAQLIDLNKYNGGK
;
A
#
# COMPACT_ATOMS: atom_id res chain seq x y z
N MET A 1 -3.76 -19.92 -6.30
CA MET A 1 -5.06 -19.24 -6.47
C MET A 1 -5.60 -19.58 -7.84
N SER A 2 -6.87 -19.93 -7.93
CA SER A 2 -7.64 -20.03 -9.17
C SER A 2 -7.86 -18.64 -9.78
N LYS A 3 -8.23 -18.60 -11.07
CA LYS A 3 -8.56 -17.34 -11.76
C LYS A 3 -9.66 -16.56 -11.02
N ALA A 4 -10.73 -17.24 -10.58
CA ALA A 4 -11.82 -16.58 -9.86
C ALA A 4 -11.37 -15.98 -8.52
N GLU A 5 -10.47 -16.64 -7.79
CA GLU A 5 -9.90 -16.10 -6.55
C GLU A 5 -9.00 -14.89 -6.81
N ILE A 6 -8.25 -14.90 -7.91
CA ILE A 6 -7.44 -13.75 -8.33
C ILE A 6 -8.36 -12.58 -8.69
N ASP A 7 -9.36 -12.80 -9.55
CA ASP A 7 -10.28 -11.76 -10.01
C ASP A 7 -11.05 -11.16 -8.81
N ALA A 8 -11.52 -11.99 -7.88
CA ALA A 8 -12.18 -11.53 -6.64
C ALA A 8 -11.23 -10.77 -5.71
N HIS A 9 -9.95 -11.14 -5.64
CA HIS A 9 -8.97 -10.42 -4.84
C HIS A 9 -8.64 -9.05 -5.44
N LEU A 10 -8.44 -8.98 -6.75
CA LEU A 10 -8.11 -7.74 -7.45
C LEU A 10 -9.31 -6.77 -7.49
N ALA A 11 -10.55 -7.27 -7.47
CA ALA A 11 -11.75 -6.45 -7.37
C ALA A 11 -11.81 -5.58 -6.09
N LYS A 12 -11.06 -5.93 -5.03
CA LYS A 12 -10.97 -5.10 -3.82
C LYS A 12 -10.33 -3.73 -4.08
N PHE A 13 -9.59 -3.59 -5.17
CA PHE A 13 -8.93 -2.35 -5.58
C PHE A 13 -9.84 -1.46 -6.44
N ASP A 14 -11.14 -1.77 -6.53
CA ASP A 14 -12.11 -0.99 -7.30
C ASP A 14 -12.29 0.45 -6.78
N ASP A 15 -12.03 0.70 -5.50
CA ASP A 15 -12.02 2.05 -4.91
C ASP A 15 -10.66 2.75 -5.05
N GLY A 16 -9.71 2.11 -5.73
CA GLY A 16 -8.31 2.52 -5.82
C GLY A 16 -7.41 1.85 -4.78
N ALA A 17 -6.16 2.29 -4.76
CA ALA A 17 -5.08 1.68 -4.01
C ALA A 17 -4.32 2.70 -3.16
N VAL A 18 -3.63 2.20 -2.14
CA VAL A 18 -2.73 2.98 -1.28
C VAL A 18 -1.31 2.44 -1.38
N ARG A 19 -0.34 3.35 -1.54
CA ARG A 19 1.09 3.08 -1.61
C ARG A 19 1.84 3.85 -0.51
N PHE A 20 2.82 3.22 0.10
CA PHE A 20 3.75 3.87 1.03
C PHE A 20 5.09 4.09 0.33
N ALA A 21 5.56 5.32 0.18
CA ALA A 21 6.80 5.60 -0.54
C ALA A 21 7.62 6.69 0.16
N SER A 22 8.95 6.62 0.03
CA SER A 22 9.86 7.68 0.50
C SER A 22 9.57 8.98 -0.25
N MET A 23 9.26 10.05 0.47
CA MET A 23 9.03 11.39 -0.08
C MET A 23 10.27 11.90 -0.82
N ASP A 24 11.47 11.57 -0.32
CA ASP A 24 12.73 11.96 -0.93
C ASP A 24 12.93 11.27 -2.29
N ASP A 25 12.62 9.97 -2.37
CA ASP A 25 12.69 9.23 -3.64
C ASP A 25 11.62 9.71 -4.63
N VAL A 26 10.40 9.98 -4.15
CA VAL A 26 9.33 10.54 -4.98
C VAL A 26 9.75 11.89 -5.56
N LYS A 27 10.36 12.77 -4.75
CA LYS A 27 10.88 14.06 -5.21
C LYS A 27 12.03 13.91 -6.19
N LYS A 28 12.92 12.92 -5.99
CA LYS A 28 14.09 12.68 -6.82
C LYS A 28 13.76 12.06 -8.17
N TYR A 29 12.90 11.05 -8.20
CA TYR A 29 12.61 10.25 -9.40
C TYR A 29 11.28 10.59 -10.06
N GLY A 30 10.38 11.31 -9.38
CA GLY A 30 9.08 11.70 -9.89
C GLY A 30 8.13 10.51 -10.08
N THR A 31 8.32 9.44 -9.30
CA THR A 31 7.45 8.24 -9.29
C THR A 31 7.35 7.67 -7.87
N LEU A 32 6.30 6.91 -7.59
CA LEU A 32 6.07 6.24 -6.30
C LEU A 32 6.82 4.89 -6.17
N GLY A 33 7.59 4.52 -7.19
CA GLY A 33 8.42 3.32 -7.17
C GLY A 33 8.77 2.80 -8.58
N PRO A 34 9.54 1.71 -8.66
CA PRO A 34 9.72 0.96 -9.88
C PRO A 34 8.47 0.12 -10.23
N ASP A 35 8.50 -0.57 -11.36
CA ASP A 35 7.51 -1.60 -11.67
C ASP A 35 7.45 -2.68 -10.57
N ASN A 36 6.27 -3.28 -10.41
CA ASN A 36 5.94 -4.26 -9.37
C ASN A 36 5.99 -3.69 -7.93
N GLY A 37 5.60 -2.43 -7.76
CA GLY A 37 5.49 -1.82 -6.44
C GLY A 37 4.25 -2.31 -5.68
N PHE A 38 4.42 -2.59 -4.38
CA PHE A 38 3.35 -3.07 -3.50
C PHE A 38 2.32 -2.00 -3.17
N VAL A 39 1.04 -2.37 -3.26
CA VAL A 39 -0.12 -1.55 -2.92
C VAL A 39 -1.16 -2.35 -2.13
N MET A 40 -1.99 -1.65 -1.36
CA MET A 40 -3.13 -2.21 -0.64
C MET A 40 -4.45 -1.53 -1.04
N PRO A 41 -5.63 -2.15 -0.89
CA PRO A 41 -6.90 -1.51 -1.17
C PRO A 41 -7.16 -0.28 -0.30
N LYS A 42 -7.70 0.78 -0.90
CA LYS A 42 -8.07 2.01 -0.18
C LYS A 42 -9.08 1.76 0.94
N SER A 43 -10.08 0.93 0.69
CA SER A 43 -11.13 0.59 1.66
C SER A 43 -10.59 -0.14 2.89
N GLU A 44 -9.63 -1.06 2.70
CA GLU A 44 -8.96 -1.75 3.81
C GLU A 44 -8.02 -0.82 4.57
N PHE A 45 -7.36 0.13 3.89
CA PHE A 45 -6.53 1.15 4.55
C PHE A 45 -7.37 2.04 5.48
N ASP A 46 -8.50 2.54 4.99
CA ASP A 46 -9.40 3.38 5.80
C ASP A 46 -9.92 2.65 7.03
N LYS A 47 -10.30 1.38 6.86
CA LYS A 47 -10.73 0.52 7.96
C LYS A 47 -9.60 0.33 8.97
N LEU A 48 -8.39 0.01 8.51
CA LEU A 48 -7.22 -0.21 9.36
C LEU A 48 -6.87 1.05 10.19
N ILE A 49 -6.87 2.22 9.56
CA ILE A 49 -6.59 3.49 10.24
C ILE A 49 -7.66 3.82 11.29
N LYS A 50 -8.94 3.55 10.97
CA LYS A 50 -10.04 3.74 11.91
C LYS A 50 -9.94 2.79 13.10
N GLU A 51 -9.68 1.51 12.85
CA GLU A 51 -9.53 0.48 13.89
C GLU A 51 -8.32 0.73 14.78
N SER A 52 -7.23 1.27 14.23
CA SER A 52 -6.04 1.66 14.99
C SER A 52 -6.20 2.96 15.76
N SER A 53 -7.32 3.68 15.59
CA SER A 53 -7.52 5.03 16.12
C SER A 53 -6.37 5.99 15.76
N GLY A 54 -5.83 5.84 14.54
CA GLY A 54 -4.68 6.62 14.06
C GLY A 54 -3.30 6.13 14.57
N ASN A 55 -3.24 5.09 15.41
CA ASN A 55 -1.97 4.59 15.92
C ASN A 55 -1.13 3.92 14.82
N LEU A 56 -0.15 4.65 14.29
CA LEU A 56 0.71 4.21 13.20
C LEU A 56 1.52 2.96 13.54
N ARG A 57 1.84 2.69 14.81
CA ARG A 57 2.55 1.46 15.20
C ARG A 57 1.70 0.22 15.00
N VAL A 58 0.39 0.32 15.26
CA VAL A 58 -0.56 -0.77 15.00
C VAL A 58 -0.73 -0.97 13.50
N VAL A 59 -0.77 0.11 12.73
CA VAL A 59 -0.84 0.08 11.26
C VAL A 59 0.39 -0.64 10.69
N GLU A 60 1.60 -0.24 11.10
CA GLU A 60 2.86 -0.88 10.69
C GLU A 60 2.85 -2.39 10.95
N GLN A 61 2.45 -2.82 12.15
CA GLN A 61 2.35 -4.24 12.49
C GLN A 61 1.37 -5.00 11.60
N LYS A 62 0.18 -4.43 11.33
CA LYS A 62 -0.83 -5.05 10.46
C LYS A 62 -0.38 -5.11 8.99
N LEU A 63 0.49 -4.21 8.59
CA LEU A 63 1.06 -4.19 7.24
C LEU A 63 2.37 -4.98 7.11
N GLY A 64 2.88 -5.56 8.20
CA GLY A 64 4.18 -6.25 8.16
C GLY A 64 5.36 -5.31 7.88
N LEU A 65 5.23 -4.05 8.30
CA LEU A 65 6.27 -3.02 8.18
C LEU A 65 7.14 -2.99 9.44
N GLU A 66 8.37 -2.52 9.30
CA GLU A 66 9.24 -2.27 10.44
C GLU A 66 8.69 -1.15 11.32
N SER A 67 8.93 -1.26 12.63
CA SER A 67 8.48 -0.26 13.60
C SER A 67 9.12 1.09 13.31
N GLY A 68 8.28 2.09 13.01
CA GLY A 68 8.68 3.47 12.74
C GLY A 68 8.71 3.82 11.26
N TYR A 69 8.42 2.86 10.38
CA TYR A 69 8.36 3.08 8.95
C TYR A 69 7.34 4.14 8.50
N LEU A 70 6.28 4.37 9.28
CA LEU A 70 5.28 5.42 8.99
C LEU A 70 5.43 6.64 9.91
N GLY A 71 6.01 6.47 11.10
CA GLY A 71 6.11 7.54 12.10
C GLY A 71 7.46 8.27 12.19
N ASN A 72 8.56 7.63 11.80
CA ASN A 72 9.93 8.12 12.04
C ASN A 72 10.74 8.39 10.76
N SER A 73 10.26 7.94 9.59
CA SER A 73 10.91 8.15 8.30
C SER A 73 10.17 9.18 7.45
N SER A 74 10.80 9.68 6.39
CA SER A 74 10.19 10.53 5.36
C SER A 74 9.23 9.75 4.46
N THR A 75 8.39 8.87 5.02
CA THR A 75 7.43 8.04 4.26
C THR A 75 6.13 8.81 4.04
N GLY A 76 5.74 8.95 2.78
CA GLY A 76 4.43 9.44 2.37
C GLY A 76 3.45 8.30 2.13
N VAL A 77 2.17 8.54 2.40
CA VAL A 77 1.06 7.64 2.08
C VAL A 77 0.29 8.22 0.91
N PHE A 78 0.17 7.46 -0.18
CA PHE A 78 -0.36 7.96 -1.44
C PHE A 78 -1.58 7.17 -1.87
N TYR A 79 -2.68 7.89 -2.15
CA TYR A 79 -3.87 7.34 -2.79
C TYR A 79 -3.74 7.39 -4.32
N ILE A 80 -4.05 6.27 -4.96
CA ILE A 80 -4.04 6.10 -6.42
C ILE A 80 -5.44 5.67 -6.85
N GLN A 81 -6.03 6.39 -7.79
CA GLN A 81 -7.37 6.08 -8.29
C GLN A 81 -7.36 4.83 -9.18
N LYS A 82 -8.48 4.11 -9.24
CA LYS A 82 -8.64 2.88 -10.04
C LYS A 82 -8.14 3.03 -11.49
N GLN A 83 -8.43 4.16 -12.13
CA GLN A 83 -8.06 4.42 -13.53
C GLN A 83 -6.54 4.48 -13.78
N ASP A 84 -5.78 4.84 -12.74
CA ASP A 84 -4.32 4.94 -12.76
C ASP A 84 -3.63 3.61 -12.37
N LEU A 85 -4.40 2.59 -11.94
CA LEU A 85 -3.88 1.26 -11.66
C LEU A 85 -3.57 0.53 -12.98
N LYS A 86 -2.30 0.16 -13.19
CA LYS A 86 -1.82 -0.55 -14.38
C LYS A 86 -1.08 -1.83 -13.98
N ASN A 87 -1.33 -2.91 -14.72
CA ASN A 87 -0.70 -4.22 -14.50
C ASN A 87 -0.87 -4.76 -13.07
N LEU A 88 -2.03 -4.50 -12.45
CA LEU A 88 -2.34 -4.97 -11.11
C LEU A 88 -2.37 -6.51 -11.05
N LYS A 89 -1.57 -7.11 -10.17
CA LYS A 89 -1.43 -8.57 -10.05
C LYS A 89 -1.10 -9.00 -8.62
N ILE A 90 -1.29 -10.29 -8.35
CA ILE A 90 -0.89 -10.90 -7.08
C ILE A 90 0.65 -10.93 -7.00
N PRO A 91 1.25 -10.50 -5.87
CA PRO A 91 2.69 -10.57 -5.69
C PRO A 91 3.19 -12.02 -5.70
N SER A 92 4.35 -12.24 -6.30
CA SER A 92 5.04 -13.53 -6.35
C SER A 92 6.03 -13.73 -5.21
N GLY A 93 6.43 -12.64 -4.54
CA GLY A 93 7.49 -12.63 -3.52
C GLY A 93 8.89 -12.35 -4.10
N ASN A 94 9.00 -12.21 -5.42
CA ASN A 94 10.26 -11.88 -6.11
C ASN A 94 10.38 -10.38 -6.44
N GLU A 95 9.41 -9.56 -5.98
CA GLU A 95 9.36 -8.14 -6.29
C GLU A 95 10.33 -7.32 -5.41
N PRO A 96 10.87 -6.20 -5.94
CA PRO A 96 11.66 -5.26 -5.16
C PRO A 96 10.83 -4.67 -4.00
N GLY A 97 11.08 -5.14 -2.78
CA GLY A 97 10.33 -4.76 -1.58
C GLY A 97 9.70 -5.92 -0.81
N ALA A 98 9.70 -7.13 -1.38
CA ALA A 98 9.41 -8.34 -0.60
C ALA A 98 10.45 -8.48 0.52
N ASN A 99 10.00 -8.74 1.74
CA ASN A 99 10.84 -8.84 2.93
C ASN A 99 10.55 -10.14 3.71
N GLN A 100 11.19 -10.32 4.87
CA GLN A 100 11.00 -11.51 5.71
C GLN A 100 9.57 -11.71 6.25
N PHE A 101 8.71 -10.68 6.17
CA PHE A 101 7.30 -10.73 6.59
C PHE A 101 6.34 -11.01 5.44
N TRP A 102 6.84 -11.05 4.20
CA TRP A 102 6.02 -11.35 3.03
C TRP A 102 5.45 -12.77 3.12
N LEU A 103 4.17 -12.91 2.76
CA LEU A 103 3.48 -14.19 2.70
C LEU A 103 2.86 -14.39 1.30
N PRO A 104 2.84 -15.64 0.79
CA PRO A 104 2.13 -15.95 -0.44
C PRO A 104 0.62 -15.76 -0.27
N GLY A 105 -0.06 -15.40 -1.36
CA GLY A 105 -1.53 -15.28 -1.39
C GLY A 105 -2.07 -13.85 -1.41
N GLY A 106 -1.19 -12.85 -1.59
CA GLY A 106 -1.59 -11.45 -1.74
C GLY A 106 -2.15 -10.85 -0.46
N LYS A 107 -1.62 -11.24 0.70
CA LYS A 107 -1.97 -10.63 1.97
C LYS A 107 -0.74 -10.38 2.84
N THR A 108 -0.78 -9.32 3.63
CA THR A 108 0.18 -9.07 4.69
C THR A 108 0.06 -10.13 5.78
N SER A 109 1.06 -10.22 6.65
CA SER A 109 1.00 -11.02 7.89
C SER A 109 -0.16 -10.63 8.82
N GLY A 110 -0.66 -9.40 8.73
CA GLY A 110 -1.85 -8.92 9.45
C GLY A 110 -3.18 -9.22 8.77
N GLY A 111 -3.18 -9.89 7.62
CA GLY A 111 -4.37 -10.30 6.87
C GLY A 111 -4.95 -9.26 5.92
N ILE A 112 -4.23 -8.15 5.71
CA ILE A 112 -4.59 -7.07 4.79
C ILE A 112 -4.26 -7.47 3.37
N SER A 113 -5.16 -7.23 2.42
CA SER A 113 -4.96 -7.55 1.01
C SER A 113 -3.86 -6.69 0.38
N GLU A 114 -3.03 -7.31 -0.45
CA GLU A 114 -1.95 -6.67 -1.20
C GLU A 114 -1.93 -7.12 -2.65
N ALA A 115 -1.44 -6.23 -3.51
CA ALA A 115 -1.16 -6.45 -4.91
C ALA A 115 0.12 -5.71 -5.28
N VAL A 116 0.62 -5.96 -6.49
CA VAL A 116 1.67 -5.14 -7.10
C VAL A 116 1.16 -4.52 -8.39
N MET A 117 1.65 -3.33 -8.70
CA MET A 117 1.32 -2.63 -9.94
C MET A 117 2.55 -1.95 -10.54
N ASP A 118 2.41 -1.56 -11.80
CA ASP A 118 3.43 -0.80 -12.51
C ASP A 118 3.43 0.67 -12.04
N PHE A 119 4.61 1.22 -11.77
CA PHE A 119 4.81 2.64 -11.44
C PHE A 119 5.71 3.35 -12.44
N SER A 120 6.21 2.65 -13.46
CA SER A 120 7.03 3.25 -14.53
C SER A 120 6.23 4.27 -15.35
N HIS A 121 4.89 4.15 -15.39
CA HIS A 121 3.99 5.12 -16.04
C HIS A 121 3.69 6.35 -15.19
N LYS A 122 4.23 6.46 -13.96
CA LYS A 122 4.06 7.61 -13.06
C LYS A 122 2.58 7.96 -12.80
N PRO A 123 1.84 7.08 -12.10
CA PRO A 123 0.42 7.30 -11.86
C PRO A 123 0.17 8.61 -11.13
N ASN A 124 -0.98 9.24 -11.42
CA ASN A 124 -1.45 10.34 -10.60
C ASN A 124 -1.76 9.82 -9.19
N ALA A 125 -1.23 10.50 -8.17
CA ALA A 125 -1.41 10.10 -6.79
C ALA A 125 -1.61 11.30 -5.87
N GLN A 126 -2.41 11.12 -4.84
CA GLN A 126 -2.73 12.15 -3.85
C GLN A 126 -2.08 11.77 -2.53
N LEU A 127 -1.32 12.69 -1.93
CA LEU A 127 -0.77 12.50 -0.60
C LEU A 127 -1.91 12.50 0.43
N ILE A 128 -1.98 11.43 1.22
CA ILE A 128 -2.89 11.29 2.34
C ILE A 128 -2.23 11.94 3.56
N ASP A 129 -2.90 12.95 4.11
CA ASP A 129 -2.52 13.55 5.39
C ASP A 129 -2.99 12.68 6.55
N LEU A 130 -2.07 11.88 7.10
CA LEU A 130 -2.33 11.00 8.24
C LEU A 130 -2.73 11.77 9.50
N ASN A 131 -2.36 13.05 9.63
CA ASN A 131 -2.73 13.84 10.81
C ASN A 131 -4.24 14.06 10.92
N LYS A 132 -4.98 13.95 9.80
CA LYS A 132 -6.44 13.99 9.81
C LYS A 132 -7.08 12.81 10.55
N TYR A 133 -6.34 11.72 10.75
CA TYR A 133 -6.80 10.51 11.42
C TYR A 133 -6.28 10.39 12.86
N ASN A 134 -5.24 11.16 13.20
CA ASN A 134 -4.85 11.40 14.58
C ASN A 134 -5.82 12.42 15.16
N GLY A 135 -6.98 11.96 15.61
CA GLY A 135 -8.00 12.80 16.23
C GLY A 135 -7.37 13.84 17.17
N GLY A 136 -7.63 15.11 16.87
CA GLY A 136 -7.12 16.23 17.63
C GLY A 136 -7.37 16.04 19.13
N LYS A 137 -6.35 16.34 19.92
CA LYS A 137 -6.54 17.11 21.13
C LYS A 137 -6.18 18.56 20.81
#